data_AF-A0A2E6KVP8-F1
#
_entry.id   AF-A0A2E6KVP8-F1
#
_cell.length_a   1.000
_cell.length_b   1.000
_cell.length_c   1.000
_cell.angle_alpha   90.00
_cell.angle_beta   90.00
_cell.angle_gamma   90.00
#
_symmetry.space_group_name_H-M   'P 1'
#
loop_
_entity.id
_entity.type
_entity.pdbx_description
1 polymer ?
#
loop_
_entity_poly.entity_id
_entity_poly.type
_entity_poly.pdbx_seq_one_letter_code
_entity_poly.pdbx_strand_id
1 'polypeptide(L)'
;MTEWWLQWWIGLFLIVCGFSMGRMGPAFSRSKIGYPLALFGLAMAFFSPEGLEVNELVASQTLNQTLYWAAPGLFGCYTLSRGAPIYNVAKPAYLFAGWSIVALSWYIMATFSDPLSHDMIPSLVTILGLFLVFIIHIMVVRVVETLPQSEETVEPLSESEKNYVTTVLTRNLGKLGDE
;
A
#
# COMPACT_ATOMS: atom_id res chain seq x y z
N MET A 1 -19.91 -24.96 2.12
CA MET A 1 -19.32 -23.66 1.71
C MET A 1 -20.35 -22.58 1.91
N THR A 2 -20.09 -21.68 2.86
CA THR A 2 -20.96 -20.53 3.13
C THR A 2 -20.59 -19.34 2.22
N GLU A 3 -21.36 -18.27 2.30
CA GLU A 3 -21.09 -17.02 1.57
C GLU A 3 -19.88 -16.24 2.11
N TRP A 4 -19.24 -16.70 3.21
CA TRP A 4 -18.09 -16.02 3.80
C TRP A 4 -16.93 -15.85 2.82
N TRP A 5 -16.66 -16.86 1.98
CA TRP A 5 -15.59 -16.76 0.97
C TRP A 5 -15.85 -15.63 -0.03
N LEU A 6 -17.11 -15.47 -0.44
CA LEU A 6 -17.52 -14.39 -1.33
C LEU A 6 -17.40 -13.04 -0.63
N GLN A 7 -17.82 -12.93 0.63
CA GLN A 7 -17.64 -11.73 1.45
C GLN A 7 -16.17 -11.35 1.55
N TRP A 8 -15.28 -12.31 1.77
CA TRP A 8 -13.84 -12.09 1.88
C TRP A 8 -13.25 -11.56 0.56
N TRP A 9 -13.59 -12.16 -0.58
CA TRP A 9 -13.15 -11.68 -1.90
C TRP A 9 -13.69 -10.29 -2.24
N ILE A 10 -14.95 -10.01 -1.91
CA ILE A 10 -15.54 -8.68 -2.07
C ILE A 10 -14.80 -7.67 -1.19
N GLY A 11 -14.51 -8.02 0.07
CA GLY A 11 -13.73 -7.20 0.98
C GLY A 11 -12.36 -6.85 0.40
N LEU A 12 -11.62 -7.85 -0.10
CA LEU A 12 -10.31 -7.66 -0.74
C LEU A 12 -10.40 -6.77 -1.99
N PHE A 13 -11.39 -6.99 -2.85
CA PHE A 13 -11.65 -6.16 -4.02
C PHE A 13 -11.89 -4.69 -3.63
N LEU A 14 -12.73 -4.44 -2.62
CA LEU A 14 -13.01 -3.09 -2.12
C LEU A 14 -11.79 -2.41 -1.50
N ILE A 15 -10.92 -3.16 -0.82
CA ILE A 15 -9.63 -2.64 -0.34
C ILE A 15 -8.78 -2.15 -1.52
N VAL A 16 -8.61 -2.97 -2.56
CA VAL A 16 -7.80 -2.63 -3.74
C VAL A 16 -8.40 -1.42 -4.48
N CYS A 17 -9.71 -1.40 -4.71
CA CYS A 17 -10.39 -0.29 -5.34
C CYS A 17 -10.27 1.00 -4.51
N GLY A 18 -10.53 0.91 -3.20
CA GLY A 18 -10.46 2.06 -2.29
C GLY A 18 -9.07 2.68 -2.23
N PHE A 19 -8.02 1.86 -2.12
CA PHE A 19 -6.64 2.33 -2.18
C PHE A 19 -6.30 2.94 -3.55
N SER A 20 -6.71 2.31 -4.65
CA SER A 20 -6.47 2.82 -6.00
C SER A 20 -7.10 4.20 -6.19
N MET A 21 -8.34 4.39 -5.74
CA MET A 21 -9.04 5.69 -5.78
C MET A 21 -8.43 6.72 -4.82
N GLY A 22 -7.96 6.30 -3.64
CA GLY A 22 -7.33 7.16 -2.63
C GLY A 22 -5.92 7.62 -2.99
N ARG A 23 -5.23 6.86 -3.85
CA ARG A 23 -3.87 7.12 -4.34
C ARG A 23 -3.78 7.68 -5.76
N MET A 24 -4.92 8.01 -6.38
CA MET A 24 -4.96 8.66 -7.69
C MET A 24 -4.01 9.88 -7.74
N GLY A 25 -3.20 9.92 -8.81
CA GLY A 25 -2.13 10.89 -9.01
C GLY A 25 -2.62 12.33 -9.17
N PRO A 26 -1.72 13.32 -9.23
CA PRO A 26 -2.06 14.75 -9.27
C PRO A 26 -2.97 15.15 -10.44
N ALA A 27 -2.98 14.37 -11.53
CA ALA A 27 -3.81 14.58 -12.70
C ALA A 27 -5.30 14.23 -12.47
N PHE A 28 -5.65 13.58 -11.35
CA PHE A 28 -7.02 13.18 -11.02
C PHE A 28 -7.42 13.73 -9.66
N SER A 29 -8.68 14.14 -9.52
CA SER A 29 -9.21 14.53 -8.21
C SER A 29 -9.24 13.30 -7.29
N ARG A 30 -8.49 13.35 -6.18
CA ARG A 30 -8.51 12.27 -5.19
C ARG A 30 -9.92 12.08 -4.66
N SER A 31 -10.45 10.86 -4.77
CA SER A 31 -11.78 10.56 -4.27
C SER A 31 -11.81 10.65 -2.75
N LYS A 32 -12.76 11.42 -2.20
CA LYS A 32 -13.01 11.50 -0.75
C LYS A 32 -13.51 10.17 -0.17
N ILE A 33 -14.03 9.28 -1.02
CA ILE A 33 -14.65 8.00 -0.64
C ILE A 33 -13.62 6.84 -0.68
N GLY A 34 -12.46 7.02 -1.31
CA GLY A 34 -11.48 5.94 -1.50
C GLY A 34 -11.03 5.27 -0.19
N TYR A 35 -10.56 6.05 0.79
CA TYR A 35 -10.13 5.52 2.09
C TYR A 35 -11.28 4.93 2.92
N PRO A 36 -12.46 5.58 3.03
CA PRO A 36 -13.64 4.95 3.64
C PRO A 36 -14.02 3.61 3.01
N LEU A 37 -13.95 3.51 1.67
CA LEU A 37 -14.25 2.28 0.95
C LEU A 37 -13.24 1.17 1.26
N ALA A 38 -11.95 1.51 1.33
CA ALA A 38 -10.92 0.55 1.72
C ALA A 38 -11.11 0.06 3.16
N LEU A 39 -11.51 0.95 4.08
CA LEU A 39 -11.78 0.60 5.47
C LEU A 39 -13.03 -0.29 5.60
N PHE A 40 -14.05 -0.03 4.80
CA PHE A 40 -15.22 -0.90 4.71
C PHE A 40 -14.87 -2.30 4.18
N GLY A 41 -14.06 -2.39 3.12
CA GLY A 41 -13.54 -3.67 2.62
C GLY A 41 -12.71 -4.43 3.67
N LEU A 42 -11.90 -3.71 4.45
CA LEU A 42 -11.16 -4.28 5.58
C LEU A 42 -12.11 -4.85 6.64
N ALA A 43 -13.15 -4.10 7.03
CA ALA A 43 -14.15 -4.59 7.98
C ALA A 43 -14.81 -5.88 7.48
N MET A 44 -15.20 -5.95 6.20
CA MET A 44 -15.77 -7.17 5.62
C MET A 44 -14.82 -8.37 5.66
N ALA A 45 -13.50 -8.16 5.53
CA ALA A 45 -12.53 -9.25 5.57
C ALA A 45 -12.37 -9.85 6.98
N PHE A 46 -12.43 -9.03 8.03
CA PHE A 46 -12.17 -9.46 9.42
C PHE A 46 -13.44 -9.84 10.20
N PHE A 47 -14.59 -9.22 9.92
CA PHE A 47 -15.86 -9.54 10.60
C PHE A 47 -16.59 -10.64 9.85
N SER A 48 -16.50 -11.88 10.34
CA SER A 48 -17.20 -13.02 9.78
C SER A 48 -18.62 -13.17 10.34
N PRO A 49 -19.58 -13.67 9.54
CA PRO A 49 -20.93 -13.96 10.00
C PRO A 49 -20.98 -15.23 10.86
N GLU A 50 -22.03 -15.36 11.68
CA GLU A 50 -22.24 -16.58 12.47
C GLU A 50 -22.61 -17.78 11.58
N GLY A 51 -22.28 -19.01 12.01
CA GLY A 51 -22.65 -20.24 11.31
C GLY A 51 -21.66 -20.75 10.25
N LEU A 52 -20.38 -20.38 10.37
CA LEU A 52 -19.32 -20.85 9.46
C LEU A 52 -19.10 -22.37 9.55
N GLU A 53 -18.75 -22.98 8.42
CA GLU A 53 -18.23 -24.35 8.40
C GLU A 53 -16.83 -24.42 9.05
N VAL A 54 -16.42 -25.61 9.49
CA VAL A 54 -15.18 -25.82 10.27
C VAL A 54 -13.94 -25.18 9.62
N ASN A 55 -13.75 -25.35 8.31
CA ASN A 55 -12.60 -24.80 7.60
C ASN A 55 -12.62 -23.27 7.54
N GLU A 56 -13.80 -22.69 7.32
CA GLU A 56 -14.00 -21.23 7.22
C GLU A 56 -13.90 -20.58 8.61
N LEU A 57 -14.35 -21.28 9.65
CA LEU A 57 -14.21 -20.87 11.04
C LEU A 57 -12.72 -20.80 11.43
N VAL A 58 -11.95 -21.84 11.11
CA VAL A 58 -10.50 -21.86 11.37
C VAL A 58 -9.80 -20.74 10.60
N ALA A 59 -10.13 -20.53 9.32
CA ALA A 59 -9.56 -19.45 8.52
C ALA A 59 -9.88 -18.06 9.10
N SER A 60 -11.14 -17.82 9.47
CA SER A 60 -11.57 -16.55 10.07
C SER A 60 -10.93 -16.30 11.43
N GLN A 61 -10.83 -17.32 12.29
CA GLN A 61 -10.17 -17.22 13.59
C GLN A 61 -8.68 -16.92 13.44
N THR A 62 -8.01 -17.60 12.51
CA THR A 62 -6.59 -17.36 12.21
C THR A 62 -6.35 -15.94 11.71
N LEU A 63 -7.24 -15.43 10.85
CA LEU A 63 -7.17 -14.06 10.33
C LEU A 63 -7.36 -13.03 11.46
N ASN A 64 -8.32 -13.25 12.36
CA ASN A 64 -8.54 -12.40 13.53
C ASN A 64 -7.38 -12.43 14.53
N GLN A 65 -6.80 -13.61 14.78
CA GLN A 65 -5.62 -13.75 15.62
C GLN A 65 -4.41 -13.01 15.02
N THR A 66 -4.27 -13.04 13.69
CA THR A 66 -3.24 -12.28 12.98
C THR A 66 -3.39 -10.78 13.19
N LEU A 67 -4.62 -10.28 13.24
CA LEU A 67 -4.89 -8.85 13.44
C LEU A 67 -4.37 -8.33 14.78
N TYR A 68 -4.45 -9.13 15.85
CA TYR A 68 -4.04 -8.72 17.20
C TYR A 68 -2.57 -8.32 17.31
N TRP A 69 -1.69 -8.97 16.54
CA TRP A 69 -0.27 -8.59 16.50
C TRP A 69 0.07 -7.72 15.28
N ALA A 70 -0.57 -7.94 14.13
CA ALA A 70 -0.28 -7.19 12.91
C ALA A 70 -0.69 -5.71 13.01
N ALA A 71 -1.83 -5.40 13.64
CA ALA A 71 -2.28 -4.02 13.81
C ALA A 71 -1.30 -3.15 14.64
N PRO A 72 -0.89 -3.53 15.87
CA PRO A 72 0.13 -2.80 16.59
C PRO A 72 1.47 -2.82 15.84
N GLY A 73 1.83 -3.90 15.14
CA GLY A 73 3.05 -3.97 14.34
C GLY A 73 3.10 -2.93 13.22
N LEU A 74 2.03 -2.81 12.44
CA LEU A 74 1.89 -1.79 11.39
C LEU A 74 1.93 -0.37 11.96
N PHE A 75 1.26 -0.15 13.10
CA PHE A 75 1.29 1.15 13.78
C PHE A 75 2.69 1.50 14.32
N GLY A 76 3.42 0.51 14.85
CA GLY A 76 4.80 0.63 15.28
C GLY A 76 5.73 0.98 14.11
N CYS A 77 5.61 0.27 12.98
CA CYS A 77 6.35 0.56 11.74
C CYS A 77 6.05 1.97 11.21
N TYR A 78 4.78 2.39 11.18
CA TYR A 78 4.41 3.75 10.80
C TYR A 78 5.06 4.81 11.71
N THR A 79 5.06 4.56 13.02
CA THR A 79 5.68 5.45 14.01
C THR A 79 7.21 5.51 13.82
N LEU A 80 7.86 4.37 13.56
CA LEU A 80 9.28 4.30 13.21
C LEU A 80 9.60 5.09 11.95
N SER A 81 8.79 4.96 10.89
CA SER A 81 8.97 5.72 9.65
C SER A 81 8.85 7.23 9.85
N ARG A 82 8.00 7.69 10.78
CA ARG A 82 7.92 9.12 11.14
C ARG A 82 9.08 9.60 12.01
N GLY A 83 9.68 8.71 12.78
CA GLY A 83 10.85 8.97 13.63
C GLY A 83 12.19 8.89 12.88
N ALA A 84 12.21 8.18 11.75
CA ALA A 84 13.37 8.00 10.90
C ALA A 84 13.93 9.34 10.41
N PRO A 85 15.26 9.50 10.36
CA PRO A 85 15.89 10.76 9.98
C PRO A 85 15.66 11.07 8.50
N ILE A 86 14.69 11.95 8.22
CA ILE A 86 14.59 12.62 6.92
C ILE A 86 15.44 13.89 7.04
N TYR A 87 16.48 14.01 6.21
CA TYR A 87 17.47 15.11 6.28
C TYR A 87 18.30 15.14 7.58
N ASN A 88 18.70 13.98 8.09
CA ASN A 88 19.65 13.83 9.20
C ASN A 88 19.19 14.41 10.56
N VAL A 89 17.90 14.71 10.72
CA VAL A 89 17.29 15.08 12.00
C VAL A 89 16.43 13.91 12.48
N ALA A 90 16.99 13.09 13.36
CA ALA A 90 16.24 11.99 13.99
C ALA A 90 15.32 12.53 15.08
N LYS A 91 14.13 11.93 15.22
CA LYS A 91 13.23 12.22 16.35
C LYS A 91 13.26 11.04 17.33
N PRO A 92 14.14 11.06 18.36
CA PRO A 92 14.40 9.89 19.20
C PRO A 92 13.17 9.40 19.97
N ALA A 93 12.27 10.30 20.36
CA ALA A 93 11.01 9.94 21.03
C ALA A 93 10.12 9.04 20.15
N TYR A 94 9.97 9.37 18.86
CA TYR A 94 9.20 8.56 17.92
C TYR A 94 9.88 7.22 17.63
N LEU A 95 11.21 7.19 17.58
CA LEU A 95 11.96 5.94 17.41
C LEU A 95 11.78 5.01 18.61
N PHE A 96 11.93 5.53 19.82
CA PHE A 96 11.72 4.74 21.05
C PHE A 96 10.29 4.21 21.16
N ALA A 97 9.30 5.08 20.91
CA ALA A 97 7.88 4.68 20.93
C ALA A 97 7.59 3.63 19.85
N GLY A 98 8.07 3.84 18.62
CA GLY A 98 7.89 2.90 17.51
C GLY A 98 8.47 1.52 17.81
N TRP A 99 9.72 1.45 18.30
CA TRP A 99 10.35 0.20 18.70
C TRP A 99 9.63 -0.49 19.86
N SER A 100 9.15 0.28 20.85
CA SER A 100 8.38 -0.27 21.97
C SER A 100 7.08 -0.93 21.50
N ILE A 101 6.38 -0.30 20.55
CA ILE A 101 5.15 -0.83 19.97
C ILE A 101 5.43 -2.08 19.13
N VAL A 102 6.52 -2.10 18.35
CA VAL A 102 6.94 -3.29 17.59
C VAL A 102 7.29 -4.44 18.52
N ALA A 103 8.01 -4.18 19.60
CA ALA A 103 8.33 -5.20 20.61
C ALA A 103 7.07 -5.77 21.27
N LEU A 104 6.09 -4.91 21.59
CA LEU A 104 4.79 -5.35 22.09
C LEU A 104 4.03 -6.22 21.08
N SER A 105 4.02 -5.82 19.80
CA SER A 105 3.44 -6.62 18.71
C SER A 105 4.06 -8.02 18.64
N TRP A 106 5.39 -8.10 18.73
CA TRP A 106 6.10 -9.38 18.75
C TRP A 106 5.79 -10.22 19.99
N TYR A 107 5.67 -9.59 21.15
CA TYR A 107 5.26 -10.28 22.38
C TYR A 107 3.86 -10.91 22.25
N ILE A 108 2.91 -10.15 21.69
CA ILE A 108 1.55 -10.66 21.42
C ILE A 108 1.61 -11.82 20.43
N MET A 109 2.34 -11.68 19.31
CA MET A 109 2.51 -12.76 18.33
C MET A 109 3.08 -14.03 18.96
N ALA A 110 4.14 -13.92 19.76
CA ALA A 110 4.78 -15.05 20.42
C ALA A 110 3.85 -15.76 21.43
N THR A 111 2.97 -15.00 22.10
CA THR A 111 2.06 -15.52 23.12
C THR A 111 0.83 -16.21 22.52
N PHE A 112 0.29 -15.69 21.42
CA PHE A 112 -1.01 -16.11 20.89
C PHE A 112 -0.95 -16.93 19.60
N SER A 113 0.16 -16.89 18.85
CA SER A 113 0.26 -17.54 17.54
C SER A 113 1.16 -18.77 17.52
N ASP A 114 1.72 -19.15 18.69
CA ASP A 114 2.70 -20.24 18.89
C ASP A 114 3.57 -20.51 17.64
N PRO A 115 4.35 -19.51 17.21
CA PRO A 115 4.97 -19.51 15.88
C PRO A 115 6.03 -20.62 15.69
N LEU A 116 6.37 -21.36 16.73
CA LEU A 116 7.42 -22.38 16.76
C LEU A 116 6.88 -23.82 16.89
N SER A 117 5.57 -24.03 17.06
CA SER A 117 5.00 -25.38 17.24
C SER A 117 4.50 -26.03 15.95
N HIS A 118 4.25 -25.24 14.89
CA HIS A 118 3.86 -25.75 13.57
C HIS A 118 5.06 -26.06 12.69
N ASP A 119 4.87 -27.02 11.78
CA ASP A 119 5.83 -27.36 10.73
C ASP A 119 6.21 -26.08 9.96
N MET A 120 7.44 -25.59 10.14
CA MET A 120 7.83 -24.25 9.66
C MET A 120 8.07 -24.21 8.15
N ILE A 121 8.22 -25.39 7.53
CA ILE A 121 8.58 -25.54 6.12
C ILE A 121 7.54 -24.90 5.18
N PRO A 122 6.22 -25.17 5.29
CA PRO A 122 5.24 -24.57 4.40
C PRO A 122 5.16 -23.05 4.54
N SER A 123 5.27 -22.53 5.77
CA SER A 123 5.29 -21.08 6.04
C SER A 123 6.50 -20.40 5.39
N LEU A 124 7.68 -21.02 5.49
CA LEU A 124 8.91 -20.51 4.86
C LEU A 124 8.79 -20.52 3.33
N VAL A 125 8.29 -21.61 2.76
CA VAL A 125 8.05 -21.73 1.31
C VAL A 125 7.06 -20.67 0.83
N THR A 126 6.01 -20.40 1.61
CA THR A 126 5.00 -19.37 1.28
C THR A 126 5.61 -17.97 1.28
N ILE A 127 6.42 -17.64 2.29
CA ILE A 127 7.14 -16.36 2.37
C ILE A 127 8.08 -16.19 1.18
N LEU A 128 8.86 -17.23 0.84
CA LEU A 128 9.76 -17.22 -0.31
C LEU A 128 8.99 -17.05 -1.63
N GLY A 129 7.86 -17.74 -1.78
CA GLY A 129 6.97 -17.60 -2.93
C GLY A 129 6.44 -16.18 -3.09
N LEU A 130 6.02 -15.54 -1.98
CA LEU A 130 5.55 -14.15 -1.98
C LEU A 130 6.67 -13.19 -2.41
N PHE A 131 7.88 -13.34 -1.86
CA PHE A 131 9.05 -12.55 -2.28
C PHE A 131 9.35 -12.72 -3.76
N LEU A 132 9.28 -13.95 -4.27
CA LEU A 132 9.50 -14.25 -5.69
C LEU A 132 8.45 -13.56 -6.57
N VAL A 133 7.17 -13.58 -6.18
CA VAL A 133 6.10 -12.86 -6.89
C VAL A 133 6.38 -11.35 -6.92
N PHE A 134 6.79 -10.75 -5.80
CA PHE A 134 7.18 -9.33 -5.76
C PHE A 134 8.36 -9.01 -6.68
N ILE A 135 9.39 -9.87 -6.68
CA ILE A 135 10.56 -9.72 -7.56
C ILE A 135 10.12 -9.77 -9.03
N ILE A 136 9.31 -10.77 -9.42
CA ILE A 136 8.78 -10.87 -10.77
C ILE A 136 7.96 -9.64 -11.12
N HIS A 137 7.09 -9.17 -10.22
CA HIS A 137 6.28 -7.98 -10.46
C HIS A 137 7.14 -6.73 -10.70
N ILE A 138 8.18 -6.51 -9.89
CA ILE A 138 9.13 -5.40 -10.09
C ILE A 138 9.89 -5.55 -11.42
N MET A 139 10.29 -6.77 -11.79
CA MET A 139 10.91 -7.02 -13.10
C MET A 139 9.96 -6.71 -14.25
N VAL A 140 8.70 -7.15 -14.17
CA VAL A 140 7.67 -6.85 -15.18
C VAL A 140 7.45 -5.35 -15.31
N VAL A 141 7.30 -4.63 -14.19
CA VAL A 141 7.16 -3.16 -14.20
C VAL A 141 8.38 -2.52 -14.87
N ARG A 142 9.60 -2.91 -14.50
CA ARG A 142 10.82 -2.40 -15.15
C ARG A 142 10.84 -2.71 -16.64
N VAL A 143 10.49 -3.92 -17.06
CA VAL A 143 10.44 -4.29 -18.48
C VAL A 143 9.44 -3.41 -19.22
N VAL A 144 8.23 -3.24 -18.68
CA VAL A 144 7.19 -2.39 -19.25
C VAL A 144 7.63 -0.93 -19.32
N GLU A 145 8.33 -0.42 -18.31
CA GLU A 145 8.88 0.95 -18.31
C GLU A 145 10.04 1.11 -19.30
N THR A 146 10.84 0.07 -19.55
CA THR A 146 11.95 0.10 -20.51
C THR A 146 11.53 -0.13 -21.95
N LEU A 147 10.35 -0.73 -22.17
CA LEU A 147 9.78 -0.83 -23.50
C LEU A 147 9.45 0.59 -23.96
N PRO A 148 9.85 0.97 -25.19
CA PRO A 148 9.42 2.24 -25.75
C PRO A 148 7.89 2.23 -25.74
N GLN A 149 7.28 3.05 -24.88
CA GLN A 149 5.91 3.46 -25.09
C GLN A 149 5.93 4.04 -26.51
N SER A 150 5.07 3.50 -27.39
CA SER A 150 4.76 4.20 -28.64
C SER A 150 4.57 5.64 -28.23
N GLU A 151 5.47 6.53 -28.66
CA GLU A 151 5.25 7.96 -28.51
C GLU A 151 3.85 8.14 -29.08
N GLU A 152 2.87 8.35 -28.21
CA GLU A 152 1.65 9.00 -28.61
C GLU A 152 2.21 10.34 -29.06
N THR A 153 2.43 10.45 -30.38
CA THR A 153 3.12 11.56 -31.00
C THR A 153 2.31 12.76 -30.58
N VAL A 154 2.75 13.45 -29.53
CA VAL A 154 2.09 14.65 -29.05
C VAL A 154 2.05 15.54 -30.27
N GLU A 155 0.83 15.85 -30.73
CA GLU A 155 0.68 16.65 -31.93
C GLU A 155 1.55 17.90 -31.78
N PRO A 156 2.31 18.26 -32.82
CA PRO A 156 3.17 19.43 -32.74
C PRO A 156 2.33 20.63 -32.32
N LEU A 157 2.87 21.49 -31.45
CA LEU A 157 2.16 22.66 -30.93
C LEU A 157 1.45 23.38 -32.06
N SER A 158 0.16 23.63 -31.88
CA SER A 158 -0.61 24.44 -32.79
C SER A 158 0.01 25.83 -32.92
N GLU A 159 -0.18 26.50 -34.06
CA GLU A 159 0.31 27.87 -34.29
C GLU A 159 -0.06 28.82 -33.14
N SER A 160 -1.28 28.69 -32.58
CA SER A 160 -1.72 29.49 -31.44
C SER A 160 -0.94 29.21 -30.15
N GLU A 161 -0.66 27.94 -29.83
CA GLU A 161 0.11 27.57 -28.65
C GLU A 161 1.57 27.98 -28.80
N LYS A 162 2.14 27.83 -29.99
CA LYS A 162 3.51 28.25 -30.30
C LYS A 162 3.68 29.75 -30.11
N ASN A 163 2.71 30.55 -30.57
CA ASN A 163 2.74 32.00 -30.42
C ASN A 163 2.57 32.43 -28.95
N TYR A 164 1.69 31.73 -28.21
CA TYR A 164 1.51 31.94 -26.77
C TYR A 164 2.78 31.64 -25.97
N VAL A 165 3.39 30.47 -26.19
CA VAL A 165 4.63 30.06 -25.53
C VAL A 165 5.78 31.00 -25.88
N THR A 166 5.89 31.41 -27.14
CA THR A 166 6.90 32.38 -27.59
C THR A 166 6.73 33.73 -26.89
N THR A 167 5.49 34.20 -26.72
CA THR A 167 5.19 35.46 -26.01
C THR A 167 5.56 35.37 -24.53
N VAL A 168 5.27 34.24 -23.87
CA VAL A 168 5.60 34.04 -22.45
C VAL A 168 7.11 33.95 -22.25
N LEU A 169 7.81 33.21 -23.11
CA LEU A 169 9.27 33.06 -23.06
C LEU A 169 9.98 34.38 -23.31
N THR A 170 9.61 35.13 -24.35
CA THR A 170 10.19 36.45 -24.64
C THR A 170 9.92 37.45 -23.53
N ARG A 171 8.74 37.41 -22.88
CA ARG A 171 8.43 38.27 -21.74
C ARG A 171 9.26 37.95 -20.49
N ASN A 172 9.60 36.68 -20.26
CA ASN A 172 10.35 36.25 -19.07
C ASN A 172 11.86 36.29 -19.29
N LEU A 173 12.35 35.91 -20.47
CA LEU A 173 13.77 35.92 -20.82
C LEU A 173 14.25 37.30 -21.28
N GLY A 174 13.39 38.10 -21.92
CA GLY A 174 13.70 39.50 -22.22
C GLY A 174 13.91 40.34 -20.96
N LYS A 175 13.25 39.99 -19.86
CA LYS A 175 13.48 40.61 -18.54
C LYS A 175 14.81 40.22 -17.88
N LEU A 176 15.44 39.12 -18.30
CA LEU A 176 16.73 38.65 -17.78
C LEU A 176 17.94 39.25 -18.53
N GLY A 177 17.71 39.97 -19.63
CA GLY A 177 18.77 40.58 -20.46
C GLY A 177 19.03 42.07 -20.20
N ASP A 178 18.24 42.70 -19.34
CA ASP A 178 18.29 44.15 -19.03
C ASP A 178 18.66 44.45 -17.55
N GLU A 179 19.19 43.45 -16.81
CA GLU A 179 19.92 43.61 -15.54
C GLU A 179 21.43 43.38 -15.72
#